data_AF-A0A654ZZE1-F1
#
_entry.id   AF-A0A654ZZE1-F1
#
_cell.length_a   1.000
_cell.length_b   1.000
_cell.length_c   1.000
_cell.angle_alpha   90.00
_cell.angle_beta   90.00
_cell.angle_gamma   90.00
#
_symmetry.space_group_name_H-M   'P 1'
#
loop_
_entity.id
_entity.type
_entity.pdbx_description
1 polymer ?
#
loop_
_entity_poly.entity_id
_entity_poly.type
_entity_poly.pdbx_seq_one_letter_code
_entity_poly.pdbx_strand_id
1 'polypeptide(L)'
;MPGRVFASPADFNTQLQAWLVRANHRQHRVLGCRPADRIEADTAAMLTLPPVGPSIGWRTSTRLPRDHYVRLDGNDYSVHPVAIGRRIEITADLSRVRVWCGGTLVADHDRIWAKHQTISDPEHVVAAKLLRRKRFDIVGPPHHVEVEQRLLTTYDTVLGLDGPVA
;
A
#
# COMPACT_ATOMS: atom_id res chain seq x y z
N MET A 1 24.14 14.37 -14.74
CA MET A 1 25.45 14.15 -15.40
C MET A 1 25.39 14.83 -16.76
N PRO A 2 26.31 15.76 -17.08
CA PRO A 2 26.27 16.46 -18.37
C PRO A 2 26.40 15.47 -19.54
N GLY A 3 25.53 15.58 -20.54
CA GLY A 3 25.62 14.82 -21.79
C GLY A 3 25.15 13.36 -21.76
N ARG A 4 24.52 12.89 -20.67
CA ARG A 4 23.88 11.56 -20.64
C ARG A 4 22.37 11.65 -20.68
N VAL A 5 21.73 10.72 -21.37
CA VAL A 5 20.29 10.50 -21.40
C VAL A 5 19.98 9.26 -20.57
N PHE A 6 18.88 9.32 -19.81
CA PHE A 6 18.40 8.20 -19.01
C PHE A 6 16.99 7.85 -19.47
N ALA A 7 16.78 6.59 -19.84
CA ALA A 7 15.48 6.09 -20.28
C ALA A 7 14.53 5.81 -19.10
N SER A 8 15.08 5.53 -17.92
CA SER A 8 14.32 5.25 -16.69
C SER A 8 15.19 5.44 -15.44
N PRO A 9 14.59 5.46 -14.24
CA PRO A 9 15.35 5.41 -12.99
C PRO A 9 16.26 4.17 -12.86
N ALA A 10 15.82 3.02 -13.39
CA ALA A 10 16.63 1.80 -13.39
C ALA A 10 17.86 1.94 -14.32
N ASP A 11 17.68 2.53 -15.50
CA ASP A 11 18.77 2.85 -16.42
C ASP A 11 19.75 3.86 -15.79
N PHE A 12 19.24 4.91 -15.13
CA PHE A 12 20.07 5.84 -14.37
C PHE A 12 20.94 5.11 -13.33
N ASN A 13 20.34 4.26 -12.50
CA ASN A 13 21.07 3.50 -11.49
C ASN A 13 22.12 2.59 -12.13
N THR A 14 21.81 1.94 -13.25
CA THR A 14 22.74 1.09 -13.98
C THR A 14 23.94 1.89 -14.48
N GLN A 15 23.69 3.03 -15.13
CA GLN A 15 24.74 3.92 -15.62
C GLN A 15 25.58 4.56 -14.50
N LEU A 16 24.94 4.85 -13.36
CA LEU A 16 25.61 5.36 -12.16
C LEU A 16 26.54 4.31 -11.58
N GLN A 17 26.08 3.06 -11.41
CA GLN A 17 26.91 1.97 -10.89
C GLN A 17 28.14 1.73 -11.78
N ALA A 18 27.95 1.66 -13.11
CA ALA A 18 29.05 1.54 -14.05
C ALA A 18 30.01 2.74 -14.04
N TRP A 19 29.51 3.94 -13.73
CA TRP A 19 30.36 5.12 -13.59
C TRP A 19 31.13 5.11 -12.26
N LEU A 20 30.52 4.71 -11.15
CA LEU A 20 31.15 4.64 -9.83
C LEU A 20 32.38 3.73 -9.84
N VAL A 21 32.32 2.58 -10.52
CA VAL A 21 33.49 1.70 -10.69
C VAL A 21 34.68 2.48 -11.28
N ARG A 22 34.46 3.20 -12.38
CA ARG A 22 35.52 4.00 -13.03
C ARG A 22 35.97 5.16 -12.16
N ALA A 23 35.04 5.86 -11.52
CA ALA A 23 35.34 7.02 -10.69
C ALA A 23 36.19 6.64 -9.47
N ASN A 24 35.84 5.54 -8.80
CA ASN A 24 36.52 5.08 -7.59
C ASN A 24 37.92 4.54 -7.86
N HIS A 25 38.20 4.06 -9.07
CA HIS A 25 39.54 3.57 -9.47
C HIS A 25 40.39 4.61 -10.21
N ARG A 26 39.89 5.83 -10.44
CA ARG A 26 40.66 6.89 -11.10
C ARG A 26 41.62 7.54 -10.11
N GLN A 27 42.86 7.76 -10.53
CA GLN A 27 43.82 8.57 -9.78
C GLN A 27 43.32 10.01 -9.66
N HIS A 28 43.15 10.50 -8.44
CA HIS A 28 42.65 11.86 -8.19
C HIS A 28 43.80 12.78 -7.76
N ARG A 29 44.09 13.84 -8.53
CA ARG A 29 45.23 14.74 -8.29
C ARG A 29 45.24 15.34 -6.88
N VAL A 30 44.07 15.70 -6.35
CA VAL A 30 43.95 16.31 -5.01
C VAL A 30 44.16 15.28 -3.90
N LEU A 31 43.74 14.02 -4.10
CA LEU A 31 43.88 12.97 -3.08
C LEU A 31 45.24 12.27 -3.15
N GLY A 32 45.94 12.36 -4.28
CA GLY A 32 47.22 11.68 -4.52
C GLY A 32 47.10 10.16 -4.70
N CYS A 33 45.90 9.59 -4.61
CA CYS A 33 45.61 8.16 -4.76
C CYS A 33 44.26 7.96 -5.46
N ARG A 34 43.84 6.70 -5.63
CA ARG A 34 42.48 6.37 -6.04
C ARG A 34 41.58 6.41 -4.80
N PRO A 35 40.33 6.90 -4.89
CA PRO A 35 39.39 6.85 -3.77
C PRO A 35 39.23 5.45 -3.17
N ALA A 36 39.20 4.41 -4.02
CA ALA A 36 39.08 3.02 -3.58
C ALA A 36 40.21 2.59 -2.63
N ASP A 37 41.43 3.13 -2.79
CA ASP A 37 42.60 2.76 -2.00
C ASP A 37 42.49 3.21 -0.53
N ARG A 38 41.58 4.15 -0.22
CA ARG A 38 41.37 4.65 1.15
C ARG A 38 40.28 3.93 1.92
N ILE A 39 39.40 3.19 1.24
CA ILE A 39 38.20 2.61 1.85
C ILE A 39 38.54 1.68 3.00
N GLU A 40 39.58 0.86 2.86
CA GLU A 40 40.00 -0.08 3.91
C GLU A 40 40.46 0.65 5.18
N ALA A 41 41.35 1.64 5.03
CA ALA A 41 41.85 2.44 6.14
C ALA A 41 40.73 3.25 6.81
N ASP A 42 39.84 3.85 6.01
CA ASP A 42 38.70 4.61 6.53
C ASP A 42 37.73 3.69 7.30
N THR A 43 37.41 2.51 6.74
CA THR A 43 36.50 1.54 7.37
C THR A 43 37.08 0.99 8.67
N ALA A 44 38.39 0.73 8.71
CA ALA A 44 39.08 0.27 9.92
C ALA A 44 39.07 1.32 11.05
N ALA A 45 38.96 2.61 10.71
CA ALA A 45 38.84 3.69 11.67
C ALA A 45 37.39 3.97 12.14
N MET A 46 36.38 3.34 11.53
CA MET A 46 34.98 3.54 11.92
C MET A 46 34.61 2.78 13.19
N LEU A 47 33.60 3.29 13.91
CA LEU A 47 32.99 2.56 15.01
C LEU A 47 32.17 1.37 14.48
N THR A 48 32.07 0.32 15.31
CA THR A 48 31.18 -0.81 15.02
C THR A 48 29.74 -0.33 14.89
N LEU A 49 29.01 -0.88 13.93
CA LEU A 49 27.58 -0.61 13.79
C LEU A 49 26.84 -1.04 15.07
N PRO A 50 25.84 -0.27 15.52
CA PRO A 50 25.00 -0.68 16.63
C PRO A 50 24.29 -2.00 16.29
N PRO A 51 24.03 -2.87 17.28
CA PRO A 51 23.40 -4.18 17.05
C PRO A 51 21.95 -4.06 16.55
N VAL A 52 21.33 -2.89 16.74
CA VAL A 52 19.99 -2.57 16.23
C VAL A 52 20.18 -1.67 15.01
N GLY A 53 19.76 -2.18 13.85
CA GLY A 53 19.76 -1.40 12.62
C GLY A 53 18.83 -0.18 12.72
N PRO A 54 19.09 0.89 11.95
CA PRO A 54 18.20 2.04 11.92
C PRO A 54 16.82 1.66 11.39
N SER A 55 15.80 2.37 11.83
CA SER A 55 14.47 2.30 11.24
C SER A 55 14.54 2.76 9.78
N ILE A 56 14.39 1.84 8.84
CA ILE A 56 14.40 2.13 7.39
C ILE A 56 12.99 2.04 6.81
N GLY A 57 12.76 2.82 5.74
CA GLY A 57 11.50 2.82 5.01
C GLY A 57 10.36 3.54 5.72
N TRP A 58 9.15 3.34 5.19
CA TRP A 58 7.93 3.87 5.78
C TRP A 58 7.25 2.79 6.60
N ARG A 59 6.82 3.15 7.81
CA ARG A 59 6.05 2.29 8.70
C ARG A 59 4.85 3.05 9.22
N THR A 60 3.66 2.50 9.04
CA THR A 60 2.42 3.08 9.57
C THR A 60 1.48 1.99 10.03
N SER A 61 0.60 2.32 10.98
CA SER A 61 -0.40 1.39 11.49
C SER A 61 -1.78 2.01 11.36
N THR A 62 -2.72 1.22 10.87
CA THR A 62 -4.12 1.61 10.71
C THR A 62 -5.04 0.41 10.90
N ARG A 63 -6.34 0.64 10.98
CA ARG A 63 -7.34 -0.44 10.94
C ARG A 63 -7.70 -0.70 9.48
N LEU A 64 -7.67 -1.96 9.04
CA LEU A 64 -8.00 -2.25 7.64
C LEU A 64 -9.48 -1.94 7.36
N PRO A 65 -9.80 -1.06 6.40
CA PRO A 65 -11.18 -0.74 6.03
C PRO A 65 -11.89 -1.93 5.37
N ARG A 66 -13.22 -1.82 5.25
CA ARG A 66 -14.10 -2.88 4.71
C ARG A 66 -13.88 -3.15 3.22
N ASP A 67 -13.39 -2.16 2.50
CA ASP A 67 -13.03 -2.28 1.09
C ASP A 67 -11.71 -3.02 0.87
N HIS A 68 -11.00 -3.45 1.92
CA HIS A 68 -9.76 -4.25 1.90
C HIS A 68 -8.58 -3.64 1.13
N TYR A 69 -8.51 -2.30 1.03
CA TYR A 69 -7.36 -1.60 0.44
C TYR A 69 -6.61 -0.75 1.47
N VAL A 70 -5.32 -0.57 1.23
CA VAL A 70 -4.47 0.40 1.93
C VAL A 70 -3.88 1.38 0.93
N ARG A 71 -3.90 2.67 1.29
CA ARG A 71 -3.33 3.72 0.45
C ARG A 71 -1.90 4.04 0.90
N LEU A 72 -0.97 4.02 -0.05
CA LEU A 72 0.42 4.41 0.14
C LEU A 72 0.87 5.24 -1.07
N ASP A 73 1.39 6.45 -0.81
CA ASP A 73 1.90 7.39 -1.82
C ASP A 73 0.96 7.66 -3.01
N GLY A 74 -0.35 7.64 -2.74
CA GLY A 74 -1.38 7.88 -3.76
C GLY A 74 -1.74 6.66 -4.60
N ASN A 75 -1.26 5.46 -4.25
CA ASN A 75 -1.69 4.19 -4.84
C ASN A 75 -2.40 3.32 -3.79
N ASP A 76 -3.34 2.51 -4.24
CA ASP A 76 -4.13 1.60 -3.41
C ASP A 76 -3.65 0.16 -3.61
N TYR A 77 -3.33 -0.52 -2.52
CA TYR A 77 -2.88 -1.91 -2.52
C TYR A 77 -3.90 -2.77 -1.78
N SER A 78 -4.35 -3.84 -2.42
CA SER A 78 -5.26 -4.79 -1.78
C SER A 78 -4.59 -5.51 -0.62
N VAL A 79 -5.36 -5.85 0.40
CA VAL A 79 -4.92 -6.64 1.54
C VAL A 79 -5.86 -7.83 1.71
N HIS A 80 -5.33 -8.96 2.16
CA HIS A 80 -6.15 -10.14 2.37
C HIS A 80 -7.33 -9.81 3.31
N PRO A 81 -8.58 -10.07 2.90
CA PRO A 81 -9.77 -9.58 3.60
C PRO A 81 -10.02 -10.23 4.96
N VAL A 82 -9.27 -11.29 5.32
CA VAL A 82 -9.25 -11.84 6.70
C VAL A 82 -8.83 -10.80 7.75
N ALA A 83 -8.09 -9.78 7.33
CA ALA A 83 -7.62 -8.71 8.19
C ALA A 83 -8.61 -7.53 8.27
N ILE A 84 -9.77 -7.57 7.59
CA ILE A 84 -10.76 -6.48 7.62
C ILE A 84 -11.16 -6.17 9.06
N GLY A 85 -11.12 -4.89 9.42
CA GLY A 85 -11.43 -4.43 10.77
C GLY A 85 -10.37 -4.81 11.81
N ARG A 86 -9.24 -5.41 11.44
CA ARG A 86 -8.12 -5.62 12.38
C ARG A 86 -7.10 -4.50 12.25
N ARG A 87 -6.32 -4.28 13.31
CA ARG A 87 -5.16 -3.40 13.26
C ARG A 87 -4.10 -4.08 12.40
N ILE A 88 -3.62 -3.33 11.42
CA ILE A 88 -2.56 -3.75 10.50
C ILE A 88 -1.37 -2.81 10.63
N GLU A 89 -0.23 -3.32 10.19
CA GLU A 89 1.02 -2.61 10.08
C GLU A 89 1.48 -2.66 8.63
N ILE A 90 1.73 -1.48 8.06
CA ILE A 90 2.15 -1.30 6.67
C ILE A 90 3.61 -0.90 6.72
N THR A 91 4.45 -1.66 6.04
CA THR A 91 5.87 -1.38 5.86
C THR A 91 6.17 -1.27 4.38
N ALA A 92 6.86 -0.21 3.96
CA ALA A 92 7.24 -0.02 2.58
C ALA A 92 8.69 0.39 2.43
N ASP A 93 9.40 -0.32 1.56
CA ASP A 93 10.73 0.03 1.09
C ASP A 93 10.66 0.55 -0.36
N LEU A 94 11.80 0.71 -1.03
CA LEU A 94 11.82 1.25 -2.39
C LEU A 94 11.16 0.35 -3.44
N SER A 95 10.98 -0.93 -3.13
CA SER A 95 10.58 -1.99 -4.05
C SER A 95 9.33 -2.75 -3.62
N ARG A 96 9.00 -2.78 -2.33
CA ARG A 96 7.91 -3.60 -1.77
C ARG A 96 7.02 -2.83 -0.82
N VAL A 97 5.74 -3.20 -0.82
CA VAL A 97 4.73 -2.80 0.16
C VAL A 97 4.21 -4.05 0.84
N ARG A 98 4.51 -4.19 2.13
CA ARG A 98 4.11 -5.33 2.95
C ARG A 98 3.13 -4.91 4.01
N VAL A 99 2.11 -5.73 4.24
CA VAL A 99 1.10 -5.49 5.26
C VAL A 99 1.04 -6.68 6.22
N TRP A 100 1.10 -6.40 7.50
CA TRP A 100 1.14 -7.37 8.58
C TRP A 100 -0.08 -7.21 9.49
N CYS A 101 -0.63 -8.31 9.97
CA CYS A 101 -1.70 -8.33 10.95
C CYS A 101 -1.34 -9.30 12.09
N GLY A 102 -1.04 -8.75 13.28
CA GLY A 102 -0.66 -9.57 14.43
C GLY A 102 0.56 -10.47 14.19
N GLY A 103 1.54 -10.00 13.40
CA GLY A 103 2.75 -10.77 13.06
C GLY A 103 2.63 -11.64 11.80
N THR A 104 1.44 -11.80 11.23
CA THR A 104 1.24 -12.54 9.98
C THR A 104 1.24 -11.60 8.78
N LEU A 105 1.99 -11.94 7.73
CA LEU A 105 1.96 -11.23 6.46
C LEU A 105 0.61 -11.48 5.75
N VAL A 106 -0.10 -10.41 5.43
CA VAL A 106 -1.44 -10.44 4.81
C VAL A 106 -1.51 -9.70 3.47
N ALA A 107 -0.41 -9.09 3.03
CA ALA A 107 -0.21 -8.60 1.67
C ALA A 107 1.27 -8.38 1.42
N ASP A 108 1.74 -8.67 0.21
CA ASP A 108 3.09 -8.34 -0.24
C ASP A 108 3.09 -7.98 -1.73
N HIS A 109 3.22 -6.70 -2.01
CA HIS A 109 3.13 -6.14 -3.36
C HIS A 109 4.45 -5.52 -3.79
N ASP A 110 4.70 -5.52 -5.10
CA ASP A 110 5.70 -4.62 -5.66
C ASP A 110 5.24 -3.17 -5.51
N ARG A 111 6.13 -2.31 -5.05
CA ARG A 111 5.87 -0.87 -4.93
C ARG A 111 5.90 -0.25 -6.31
N ILE A 112 4.80 0.39 -6.66
CA ILE A 112 4.67 1.12 -7.91
C ILE A 112 4.91 2.61 -7.65
N TRP A 113 5.81 3.21 -8.42
CA TRP A 113 6.16 4.63 -8.38
C TRP A 113 5.35 5.47 -9.38
N ALA A 114 4.07 5.13 -9.52
CA ALA A 114 3.07 5.90 -10.25
C ALA A 114 2.13 6.58 -9.24
N LYS A 115 1.06 7.21 -9.72
CA LYS A 115 0.00 7.75 -8.86
C LYS A 115 -1.35 7.23 -9.31
N HIS A 116 -2.29 7.16 -8.36
CA HIS A 116 -3.68 6.82 -8.57
C HIS A 116 -3.90 5.42 -9.17
N GLN A 117 -3.00 4.48 -8.88
CA GLN A 117 -3.14 3.09 -9.31
C GLN A 117 -3.84 2.26 -8.23
N THR A 118 -4.58 1.23 -8.65
CA THR A 118 -5.17 0.23 -7.76
C THR A 118 -4.56 -1.13 -8.09
N ILE A 119 -3.84 -1.70 -7.13
CA ILE A 119 -3.10 -2.94 -7.25
C ILE A 119 -3.85 -4.01 -6.45
N SER A 120 -4.49 -4.92 -7.18
CA SER A 120 -5.28 -6.00 -6.61
C SER A 120 -4.59 -7.34 -6.82
N ASP A 121 -4.29 -8.04 -5.73
CA ASP A 121 -3.88 -9.44 -5.78
C ASP A 121 -5.12 -10.28 -6.15
N PRO A 122 -5.03 -11.14 -7.18
CA PRO A 122 -6.11 -12.06 -7.53
C PRO A 122 -6.62 -12.88 -6.35
N GLU A 123 -5.74 -13.32 -5.44
CA GLU A 123 -6.11 -14.09 -4.25
C GLU A 123 -6.97 -13.25 -3.30
N HIS A 124 -6.59 -11.99 -3.07
CA HIS A 124 -7.37 -11.07 -2.22
C HIS A 124 -8.77 -10.84 -2.80
N VAL A 125 -8.87 -10.67 -4.12
CA VAL A 125 -10.15 -10.47 -4.80
C VAL A 125 -11.05 -11.70 -4.67
N VAL A 126 -10.50 -12.90 -4.85
CA VAL A 126 -11.25 -14.16 -4.68
C VAL A 126 -11.72 -14.32 -3.24
N ALA A 127 -10.82 -14.12 -2.26
CA ALA A 127 -11.15 -14.19 -0.84
C ALA A 127 -12.24 -13.17 -0.46
N ALA A 128 -12.20 -11.96 -1.03
CA ALA A 128 -13.18 -10.91 -0.75
C ALA A 128 -14.56 -11.28 -1.31
N LYS A 129 -14.61 -11.88 -2.50
CA LYS A 129 -15.85 -12.41 -3.09
C LYS A 129 -16.46 -13.51 -2.22
N LEU A 130 -15.65 -14.45 -1.72
CA LEU A 130 -16.11 -15.53 -0.84
C LEU A 130 -16.68 -14.99 0.48
N LEU A 131 -15.99 -14.04 1.13
CA LEU A 131 -16.47 -13.39 2.35
C LEU A 131 -17.79 -12.64 2.13
N ARG A 132 -17.93 -11.94 1.00
CA ARG A 132 -19.18 -11.25 0.64
C ARG A 132 -20.35 -12.22 0.47
N ARG A 133 -20.15 -13.33 -0.25
CA ARG A 133 -21.18 -14.38 -0.43
C ARG A 133 -21.64 -14.95 0.91
N LYS A 134 -20.70 -15.40 1.75
CA LYS A 134 -21.03 -15.91 3.10
C LYS A 134 -21.80 -14.91 3.95
N ARG A 135 -21.53 -13.60 3.80
CA ARG A 135 -22.27 -12.57 4.52
C ARG A 135 -23.73 -12.47 4.05
N PHE A 136 -23.99 -12.61 2.75
CA PHE A 136 -25.35 -12.67 2.23
C PHE A 136 -26.07 -13.96 2.65
N ASP A 137 -25.36 -15.08 2.81
CA ASP A 137 -25.98 -16.32 3.31
C ASP A 137 -26.42 -16.20 4.79
N ILE A 138 -25.68 -15.42 5.61
CA ILE A 138 -26.01 -15.16 7.03
C ILE A 138 -27.14 -14.13 7.17
N VAL A 139 -27.14 -13.09 6.34
CA VAL A 139 -28.25 -12.13 6.28
C VAL A 139 -29.31 -12.77 5.41
N GLY A 140 -30.10 -13.66 6.02
CA GLY A 140 -31.25 -14.26 5.35
C GLY A 140 -32.12 -13.20 4.67
N PRO A 141 -32.92 -13.59 3.65
CA PRO A 141 -33.88 -12.66 3.05
C PRO A 141 -34.65 -11.97 4.19
N PRO A 142 -34.89 -10.65 4.10
CA PRO A 142 -35.63 -9.96 5.15
C PRO A 142 -36.89 -10.77 5.42
N HIS A 143 -37.08 -11.18 6.68
CA HIS A 143 -38.33 -11.82 7.06
C HIS A 143 -39.43 -10.92 6.53
N HIS A 144 -40.27 -11.44 5.64
CA HIS A 144 -41.46 -10.73 5.21
C HIS A 144 -42.31 -10.62 6.47
N VAL A 145 -42.14 -9.51 7.19
CA VAL A 145 -43.07 -9.16 8.25
C VAL A 145 -44.35 -8.88 7.48
N GLU A 146 -45.35 -9.74 7.62
CA GLU A 146 -46.71 -9.45 7.18
C GLU A 146 -47.18 -8.27 8.03
N VAL A 147 -46.83 -7.07 7.59
CA VAL A 147 -47.38 -5.83 8.14
C VAL A 147 -48.67 -5.57 7.38
N GLU A 148 -49.72 -5.24 8.12
CA GLU A 148 -50.99 -4.83 7.55
C GLU A 148 -50.77 -3.64 6.60
N GLN A 149 -50.83 -3.88 5.30
CA GLN A 149 -50.68 -2.83 4.29
C GLN A 149 -51.99 -2.07 4.20
N ARG A 150 -52.10 -0.94 4.92
CA ARG A 150 -53.23 -0.02 4.75
C ARG A 150 -53.20 0.62 3.37
N LEU A 151 -54.37 0.78 2.77
CA LEU A 151 -54.54 1.51 1.53
C LEU A 151 -53.96 2.93 1.69
N LEU A 152 -53.21 3.38 0.68
CA LEU A 152 -52.52 4.68 0.71
C LEU A 152 -53.48 5.84 1.01
N THR A 153 -54.72 5.75 0.51
CA THR A 153 -55.83 6.68 0.77
C THR A 153 -56.15 6.87 2.25
N THR A 154 -55.83 5.88 3.10
CA THR A 154 -56.01 6.00 4.56
C THR A 154 -55.08 7.05 5.15
N TYR A 155 -53.87 7.20 4.60
CA TYR A 155 -52.93 8.24 5.00
C TYR A 155 -53.34 9.60 4.44
N ASP A 156 -53.86 9.64 3.21
CA ASP A 156 -54.34 10.88 2.59
C ASP A 156 -55.49 11.50 3.42
N THR A 157 -56.42 10.68 3.90
CA THR A 157 -57.51 11.14 4.79
C THR A 157 -57.02 11.58 6.16
N VAL A 158 -56.03 10.89 6.75
CA VAL A 158 -55.46 11.27 8.06
C VAL A 158 -54.61 12.54 7.97
N LEU A 159 -53.91 12.74 6.86
CA LEU A 159 -53.06 13.91 6.60
C LEU A 159 -53.84 15.07 5.96
N GLY A 160 -55.13 14.89 5.65
CA GLY A 160 -55.98 15.91 5.04
C GLY A 160 -55.58 16.29 3.62
N LEU A 161 -54.97 15.36 2.87
CA LEU A 161 -54.46 15.57 1.51
C LEU A 161 -55.53 15.38 0.42
N ASP A 162 -56.78 15.12 0.81
CA ASP A 162 -57.92 14.93 -0.11
C ASP A 162 -58.43 16.25 -0.73
N GLY A 163 -57.75 17.38 -0.48
CA GLY A 163 -58.05 18.68 -1.07
C GLY A 163 -57.41 18.87 -2.45
N PRO A 164 -58.05 19.61 -3.38
CA PRO A 164 -57.47 19.86 -4.69
C PRO A 164 -56.14 20.62 -4.56
N VAL A 165 -55.09 20.10 -5.21
CA VAL A 165 -53.80 20.78 -5.34
C VAL A 165 -54.04 22.06 -6.16
N ALA A 166 -53.81 23.21 -5.52
CA ALA A 166 -53.92 24.54 -6.14
C ALA A 166 -52.75 24.84 -7.08
#